data_AF-A0A6H1LES3-F1
#
_entry.id   AF-A0A6H1LES3-F1
#
_cell.length_a   1.000
_cell.length_b   1.000
_cell.length_c   1.000
_cell.angle_alpha   90.00
_cell.angle_beta   90.00
_cell.angle_gamma   90.00
#
_symmetry.space_group_name_H-M   'P 1'
#
loop_
_entity.id
_entity.type
_entity.pdbx_description
1 polymer ?
#
loop_
_entity_poly.entity_id
_entity_poly.type
_entity_poly.pdbx_seq_one_letter_code
_entity_poly.pdbx_strand_id
1 'polypeptide(L)'
;MLPLMAAAVQDAFPSIPGAGVVSVCALIFTVASFWWINARQGHLKSWEPHSFAAIVHCSMARLRLPLVLHNTGAKPIVVQDLRLTFPDEPASHLPLLWMSSPSRLQPGPEDEPKLPAGFAVAGREAKQLLIEFEAPFSGFLPEPRDYKVQLQVRVGHRKGWRSLLTFTLRAANIIDPDRYTVYSNAPLELTKEDRQKADAALLELLDEQEGLSAPGERKRRDSLNDEGDTGTNL
;
A
#
# COMPACT_ATOMS: atom_id res chain seq x y z
N MET A 1 -12.47 -94.70 -29.25
CA MET A 1 -12.02 -93.87 -28.10
C MET A 1 -11.28 -92.68 -28.69
N LEU A 2 -11.90 -91.50 -28.75
CA LEU A 2 -11.26 -90.29 -29.28
C LEU A 2 -10.27 -89.72 -28.24
N PRO A 3 -9.09 -89.23 -28.63
CA PRO A 3 -8.37 -88.28 -27.82
C PRO A 3 -8.90 -86.87 -28.09
N LEU A 4 -9.37 -86.23 -27.03
CA LEU A 4 -9.77 -84.83 -26.97
C LEU A 4 -8.51 -83.95 -27.15
N MET A 5 -8.39 -83.25 -28.28
CA MET A 5 -7.37 -82.21 -28.42
C MET A 5 -7.82 -80.97 -27.67
N ALA A 6 -7.23 -80.73 -26.49
CA ALA A 6 -7.28 -79.44 -25.83
C ALA A 6 -6.36 -78.47 -26.59
N ALA A 7 -6.93 -77.61 -27.41
CA ALA A 7 -6.23 -76.46 -27.96
C ALA A 7 -5.96 -75.47 -26.81
N ALA A 8 -4.72 -75.44 -26.33
CA ALA A 8 -4.26 -74.39 -25.45
C ALA A 8 -4.23 -73.08 -26.23
N VAL A 9 -5.20 -72.20 -26.00
CA VAL A 9 -5.12 -70.80 -26.40
C VAL A 9 -4.04 -70.18 -25.51
N GLN A 10 -2.81 -70.11 -26.02
CA GLN A 10 -1.79 -69.26 -25.46
C GLN A 10 -2.17 -67.82 -25.77
N ASP A 11 -2.75 -67.13 -24.78
CA ASP A 11 -2.85 -65.68 -24.75
C ASP A 11 -1.41 -65.12 -24.73
N ALA A 12 -0.87 -64.89 -25.92
CA ALA A 12 0.39 -64.20 -26.11
C ALA A 12 0.17 -62.73 -25.73
N PHE A 13 0.50 -62.36 -24.50
CA PHE A 13 0.70 -60.96 -24.15
C PHE A 13 1.81 -60.42 -25.07
N PRO A 14 1.53 -59.42 -25.92
CA PRO A 14 2.56 -58.90 -26.81
C PRO A 14 3.68 -58.28 -25.97
N SER A 15 4.89 -58.82 -26.10
CA SER A 15 6.09 -58.26 -25.50
C SER A 15 6.36 -56.92 -26.16
N ILE A 16 6.13 -55.83 -25.43
CA ILE A 16 6.41 -54.48 -25.92
C ILE A 16 7.94 -54.40 -26.16
N PRO A 17 8.41 -54.14 -27.39
CA PRO A 17 9.83 -53.99 -27.66
C PRO A 17 10.40 -52.84 -26.81
N GLY A 18 11.69 -52.87 -26.47
CA GLY A 18 12.30 -51.85 -25.58
C GLY A 18 12.02 -50.40 -26.00
N ALA A 19 11.93 -50.14 -27.30
CA ALA A 19 11.52 -48.84 -27.85
C ALA A 19 10.08 -48.43 -27.48
N GLY A 20 9.14 -49.38 -27.42
CA GLY A 20 7.75 -49.14 -27.02
C GLY A 20 7.64 -48.75 -25.55
N VAL A 21 8.44 -49.37 -24.66
CA VAL A 21 8.49 -48.99 -23.23
C VAL A 21 9.00 -47.55 -23.09
N VAL A 22 10.08 -47.20 -23.79
CA VAL A 22 10.64 -45.84 -23.79
C VAL A 22 9.61 -44.83 -24.31
N SER A 23 8.89 -45.15 -25.39
CA SER A 23 7.84 -44.28 -25.94
C SER A 23 6.69 -44.06 -24.96
N VAL A 24 6.24 -45.10 -24.26
CA VAL A 24 5.17 -44.99 -23.25
C VAL A 24 5.64 -44.15 -22.06
N CYS A 25 6.85 -44.39 -21.55
CA CYS A 25 7.43 -43.58 -20.47
C CYS A 25 7.57 -42.11 -20.87
N ALA A 26 8.04 -41.82 -22.09
CA ALA A 26 8.16 -40.46 -22.61
C ALA A 26 6.80 -39.76 -22.72
N LEU A 27 5.76 -40.46 -23.17
CA LEU A 27 4.40 -39.92 -23.25
C LEU A 27 3.84 -39.60 -21.87
N ILE A 28 3.95 -40.53 -20.92
CA ILE A 28 3.50 -40.32 -19.53
C ILE A 28 4.23 -39.13 -18.92
N PHE A 29 5.55 -39.06 -19.07
CA PHE A 29 6.36 -37.93 -18.58
C PHE A 29 5.90 -36.60 -19.18
N THR A 30 5.61 -36.57 -20.47
CA THR A 30 5.16 -35.35 -21.17
C THR A 30 3.80 -34.90 -20.66
N VAL A 31 2.82 -35.80 -20.57
CA VAL A 31 1.47 -35.50 -20.07
C VAL A 31 1.51 -35.07 -18.61
N ALA A 32 2.24 -35.80 -17.77
CA ALA A 32 2.40 -35.47 -16.35
C ALA A 32 3.06 -34.10 -16.17
N SER A 33 4.12 -33.81 -16.92
CA SER A 33 4.81 -32.51 -16.90
C SER A 33 3.89 -31.37 -17.35
N PHE A 34 3.13 -31.59 -18.42
CA PHE A 34 2.16 -30.61 -18.91
C PHE A 34 1.12 -30.25 -17.85
N TRP A 35 0.49 -31.25 -17.23
CA TRP A 35 -0.49 -31.05 -16.17
C TRP A 35 0.12 -30.39 -14.94
N TRP A 36 1.30 -30.84 -14.53
CA TRP A 36 2.01 -30.28 -13.38
C TRP A 36 2.32 -28.79 -13.56
N ILE A 37 2.70 -28.35 -14.77
CA ILE A 37 3.01 -26.95 -15.07
C ILE A 37 1.73 -26.10 -15.20
N ASN A 38 0.64 -26.64 -15.72
CA ASN A 38 -0.58 -25.88 -16.03
C ASN A 38 -1.67 -25.95 -14.95
N ALA A 39 -1.64 -26.92 -14.04
CA ALA A 39 -2.65 -27.06 -13.00
C ALA A 39 -2.33 -26.27 -11.71
N ARG A 40 -1.09 -25.77 -11.57
CA ARG A 40 -0.60 -25.09 -10.35
C ARG A 40 -1.36 -23.79 -10.09
N GLN A 41 -2.00 -23.74 -8.92
CA GLN A 41 -2.59 -22.52 -8.39
C GLN A 41 -1.47 -21.56 -7.97
N GLY A 42 -1.52 -20.34 -8.48
CA GLY A 42 -0.59 -19.29 -8.11
C GLY A 42 -0.93 -18.61 -6.79
N HIS A 43 -0.11 -17.62 -6.47
CA HIS A 43 -0.43 -16.55 -5.53
C HIS A 43 -0.23 -15.20 -6.21
N LEU A 44 -0.94 -14.19 -5.73
CA LEU A 44 -0.74 -12.81 -6.16
C LEU A 44 0.50 -12.24 -5.45
N LYS A 45 1.31 -11.52 -6.21
CA LYS A 45 2.38 -10.66 -5.72
C LYS A 45 2.12 -9.23 -6.15
N SER A 46 2.56 -8.28 -5.33
CA SER A 46 2.60 -6.85 -5.64
C SER A 46 3.90 -6.27 -5.12
N TRP A 47 4.23 -5.07 -5.58
CA TRP A 47 5.43 -4.34 -5.18
C TRP A 47 5.05 -2.97 -4.62
N GLU A 48 5.99 -2.39 -3.87
CA GLU A 48 5.84 -1.06 -3.29
C GLU A 48 5.62 -0.01 -4.37
N PRO A 49 4.57 0.81 -4.26
CA PRO A 49 4.34 1.90 -5.20
C PRO A 49 5.41 2.98 -5.03
N HIS A 50 5.95 3.48 -6.14
CA HIS A 50 6.92 4.58 -6.15
C HIS A 50 6.29 5.95 -5.92
N SER A 51 4.99 6.08 -6.14
CA SER A 51 4.23 7.31 -6.02
C SER A 51 2.81 6.98 -5.57
N PHE A 52 2.14 7.92 -4.93
CA PHE A 52 0.74 7.79 -4.50
C PHE A 52 0.05 9.15 -4.60
N ALA A 53 -1.27 9.17 -4.71
CA ALA A 53 -2.03 10.40 -4.47
C ALA A 53 -2.66 10.35 -3.10
N ALA A 54 -2.69 11.48 -2.40
CA ALA A 54 -3.29 11.58 -1.09
C ALA A 54 -4.08 12.87 -0.93
N ILE A 55 -5.19 12.80 -0.21
CA ILE A 55 -5.81 13.93 0.46
C ILE A 55 -6.12 13.48 1.88
N VAL A 56 -5.73 14.31 2.83
CA VAL A 56 -5.92 14.08 4.26
C VAL A 56 -6.57 15.33 4.81
N HIS A 57 -7.86 15.23 5.05
CA HIS A 57 -8.65 16.29 5.66
C HIS A 57 -9.23 15.80 7.00
N CYS A 58 -9.61 16.71 7.89
CA CYS A 58 -10.01 16.41 9.28
C CYS A 58 -11.06 15.29 9.44
N SER A 59 -11.88 15.04 8.42
CA SER A 59 -12.94 14.01 8.44
C SER A 59 -12.66 12.80 7.52
N MET A 60 -11.60 12.84 6.72
CA MET A 60 -11.41 11.91 5.61
C MET A 60 -9.94 11.77 5.22
N ALA A 61 -9.46 10.54 5.08
CA ALA A 61 -8.25 10.29 4.32
C ALA A 61 -8.56 9.40 3.12
N ARG A 62 -8.00 9.80 1.99
CA ARG A 62 -8.09 9.08 0.73
C ARG A 62 -6.69 8.90 0.16
N LEU A 63 -6.38 7.66 -0.20
CA LEU A 63 -5.11 7.24 -0.78
C LEU A 63 -5.36 6.55 -2.10
N ARG A 64 -4.71 7.02 -3.17
CA ARG A 64 -4.73 6.36 -4.48
C ARG A 64 -3.36 5.75 -4.76
N LEU A 65 -3.33 4.45 -4.94
CA LEU A 65 -2.10 3.68 -5.13
C LEU A 65 -2.04 3.06 -6.54
N PRO A 66 -0.93 3.23 -7.28
CA PRO A 66 -0.62 2.44 -8.46
C PRO A 66 -0.13 1.05 -8.01
N LEU A 67 -0.96 0.04 -8.20
CA LEU A 67 -0.67 -1.34 -7.82
C LEU A 67 -0.40 -2.18 -9.06
N VAL A 68 0.58 -3.08 -8.97
CA VAL A 68 0.85 -4.10 -9.99
C VAL A 68 0.61 -5.46 -9.38
N LEU A 69 -0.44 -6.16 -9.85
CA LEU A 69 -0.82 -7.47 -9.35
C LEU A 69 -0.34 -8.55 -10.32
N HIS A 70 0.66 -9.33 -9.91
CA HIS A 70 1.20 -10.42 -10.71
C HIS A 70 0.72 -11.77 -10.19
N ASN A 71 0.14 -12.58 -11.07
CA ASN A 71 -0.23 -13.96 -10.76
C ASN A 71 0.92 -14.92 -11.13
N THR A 72 1.50 -15.52 -10.10
CA THR A 72 2.64 -16.44 -10.26
C THR A 72 2.28 -17.83 -10.83
N GLY A 73 1.00 -18.18 -10.88
CA GLY A 73 0.52 -19.50 -11.32
C GLY A 73 -0.11 -19.49 -12.70
N ALA A 74 -0.52 -20.66 -13.17
CA ALA A 74 -1.14 -20.84 -14.48
C ALA A 74 -2.65 -20.55 -14.47
N LYS A 75 -3.31 -20.79 -13.34
CA LYS A 75 -4.75 -20.57 -13.18
C LYS A 75 -5.04 -19.09 -12.88
N PRO A 76 -6.08 -18.49 -13.49
CA PRO A 76 -6.45 -17.12 -13.19
C PRO A 76 -6.85 -16.97 -11.71
N ILE A 77 -6.53 -15.82 -11.13
CA ILE A 77 -6.95 -15.47 -9.77
C ILE A 77 -7.94 -14.33 -9.86
N VAL A 78 -9.15 -14.57 -9.36
CA VAL A 78 -10.17 -13.53 -9.21
C VAL A 78 -9.90 -12.75 -7.91
N VAL A 79 -9.65 -11.46 -8.04
CA VAL A 79 -9.62 -10.48 -6.94
C VAL A 79 -11.03 -9.99 -6.73
N GLN A 80 -11.54 -10.19 -5.52
CA GLN A 80 -12.90 -9.80 -5.14
C GLN A 80 -12.92 -8.45 -4.45
N ASP A 81 -11.91 -8.18 -3.61
CA ASP A 81 -11.88 -7.00 -2.76
C ASP A 81 -10.46 -6.66 -2.29
N LEU A 82 -10.23 -5.40 -1.93
CA LEU A 82 -8.96 -4.86 -1.46
C LEU A 82 -9.22 -3.94 -0.26
N ARG A 83 -8.32 -3.97 0.71
CA ARG A 83 -8.33 -3.01 1.82
C ARG A 83 -6.92 -2.72 2.30
N LEU A 84 -6.76 -1.60 2.98
CA LEU A 84 -5.48 -1.09 3.42
C LEU A 84 -5.54 -0.85 4.93
N THR A 85 -4.55 -1.38 5.65
CA THR A 85 -4.48 -1.36 7.12
C THR A 85 -3.15 -0.80 7.59
N PHE A 86 -3.14 -0.16 8.76
CA PHE A 86 -1.95 0.37 9.42
C PHE A 86 -1.67 -0.44 10.70
N PRO A 87 -0.97 -1.60 10.58
CA PRO A 87 -0.83 -2.55 11.69
C PRO A 87 -0.14 -1.98 12.93
N ASP A 88 0.74 -1.00 12.77
CA ASP A 88 1.51 -0.42 13.86
C ASP A 88 0.82 0.81 14.48
N GLU A 89 -0.36 1.20 13.96
CA GLU A 89 -1.09 2.39 14.38
C GLU A 89 -2.30 2.03 15.23
N PRO A 90 -2.22 2.11 16.58
CA PRO A 90 -3.31 1.71 17.46
C PRO A 90 -4.57 2.58 17.30
N ALA A 91 -4.41 3.83 16.83
CA ALA A 91 -5.52 4.73 16.53
C ALA A 91 -6.29 4.34 15.24
N SER A 92 -5.64 3.59 14.33
CA SER A 92 -6.22 3.14 13.06
C SER A 92 -6.98 1.81 13.27
N HIS A 93 -8.15 1.89 13.90
CA HIS A 93 -9.00 0.73 14.16
C HIS A 93 -9.83 0.28 12.94
N LEU A 94 -10.00 1.16 11.94
CA LEU A 94 -10.71 0.86 10.70
C LEU A 94 -9.76 0.81 9.50
N PRO A 95 -9.89 -0.21 8.63
CA PRO A 95 -9.17 -0.25 7.37
C PRO A 95 -9.69 0.82 6.41
N LEU A 96 -8.82 1.32 5.55
CA LEU A 96 -9.24 2.06 4.36
C LEU A 96 -9.75 1.05 3.33
N LEU A 97 -10.96 1.30 2.83
CA LEU A 97 -11.68 0.39 1.95
C LEU A 97 -11.47 0.79 0.50
N TRP A 98 -11.45 -0.18 -0.40
CA TRP A 98 -11.43 0.09 -1.82
C TRP A 98 -12.73 0.79 -2.25
N MET A 99 -12.63 2.04 -2.66
CA MET A 99 -13.76 2.88 -3.05
C MET A 99 -13.89 3.05 -4.56
N SER A 100 -12.78 3.09 -5.30
CA SER A 100 -12.82 3.24 -6.75
C SER A 100 -11.55 2.71 -7.46
N SER A 101 -11.63 2.55 -8.78
CA SER A 101 -10.51 2.14 -9.64
C SER A 101 -10.28 3.15 -10.77
N PRO A 102 -9.73 4.34 -10.46
CA PRO A 102 -9.58 5.43 -11.41
C PRO A 102 -8.60 5.08 -12.54
N SER A 103 -8.63 5.87 -13.63
CA SER A 103 -7.75 5.66 -14.79
C SER A 103 -6.40 6.38 -14.67
N ARG A 104 -6.30 7.39 -13.79
CA ARG A 104 -5.12 8.25 -13.63
C ARG A 104 -4.71 8.37 -12.16
N LEU A 105 -3.41 8.51 -11.91
CA LEU A 105 -2.90 8.73 -10.56
C LEU A 105 -3.20 10.15 -10.08
N GLN A 106 -2.99 11.16 -10.93
CA GLN A 106 -3.37 12.54 -10.63
C GLN A 106 -4.90 12.64 -10.60
N PRO A 107 -5.49 13.08 -9.48
CA PRO A 107 -6.91 13.37 -9.41
C PRO A 107 -7.28 14.52 -10.34
N GLY A 108 -8.36 14.37 -11.10
CA GLY A 108 -8.88 15.38 -12.00
C GLY A 108 -10.39 15.57 -11.85
N PRO A 109 -10.94 16.71 -12.29
CA PRO A 109 -12.38 16.99 -12.21
C PRO A 109 -13.22 16.06 -13.10
N GLU A 110 -12.63 15.48 -14.14
CA GLU A 110 -13.27 14.58 -15.11
C GLU A 110 -13.13 13.08 -14.73
N ASP A 111 -12.57 12.75 -13.56
CA ASP A 111 -12.45 11.35 -13.14
C ASP A 111 -13.83 10.82 -12.71
N GLU A 112 -14.53 10.15 -13.61
CA GLU A 112 -15.74 9.41 -13.26
C GLU A 112 -15.40 8.29 -12.25
N PRO A 113 -16.15 8.18 -11.13
CA PRO A 113 -15.89 7.18 -10.12
C PRO A 113 -16.22 5.79 -10.65
N LYS A 114 -15.19 5.05 -11.05
CA LYS A 114 -15.32 3.63 -11.39
C LYS A 114 -15.42 2.82 -10.11
N LEU A 115 -16.65 2.43 -9.75
CA LEU A 115 -16.93 1.65 -8.55
C LEU A 115 -16.11 0.35 -8.48
N PRO A 116 -15.85 -0.18 -7.27
CA PRO A 116 -15.10 -1.40 -7.07
C PRO A 116 -15.79 -2.55 -7.80
N ALA A 117 -15.07 -3.17 -8.73
CA ALA A 117 -15.55 -4.31 -9.48
C ALA A 117 -14.47 -5.39 -9.44
N GLY A 118 -14.82 -6.56 -8.92
CA GLY A 118 -13.92 -7.71 -8.90
C GLY A 118 -13.38 -8.01 -10.30
N PHE A 119 -12.12 -8.43 -10.38
CA PHE A 119 -11.44 -8.65 -11.66
C PHE A 119 -10.57 -9.90 -11.60
N ALA A 120 -10.32 -10.49 -12.76
CA ALA A 120 -9.36 -11.58 -12.89
C ALA A 120 -7.97 -11.06 -13.26
N VAL A 121 -6.94 -11.66 -12.66
CA VAL A 121 -5.55 -11.62 -13.12
C VAL A 121 -5.25 -12.96 -13.75
N ALA A 122 -4.99 -12.96 -15.06
CA ALA A 122 -4.71 -14.20 -15.80
C ALA A 122 -3.44 -14.87 -15.29
N GLY A 123 -3.25 -16.14 -15.63
CA GLY A 123 -2.07 -16.90 -15.19
C GLY A 123 -0.79 -16.36 -15.81
N ARG A 124 0.27 -16.23 -15.01
CA ARG A 124 1.59 -15.73 -15.43
C ARG A 124 1.57 -14.31 -16.02
N GLU A 125 0.54 -13.53 -15.69
CA GLU A 125 0.38 -12.16 -16.14
C GLU A 125 0.37 -11.18 -14.97
N ALA A 126 0.77 -9.95 -15.28
CA ALA A 126 0.68 -8.81 -14.37
C ALA A 126 -0.40 -7.84 -14.86
N LYS A 127 -1.18 -7.32 -13.91
CA LYS A 127 -2.20 -6.30 -14.18
C LYS A 127 -1.91 -5.07 -13.34
N GLN A 128 -1.72 -3.94 -14.01
CA GLN A 128 -1.56 -2.65 -13.35
C GLN A 128 -2.93 -2.00 -13.17
N LEU A 129 -3.20 -1.50 -11.97
CA LEU A 129 -4.44 -0.84 -11.59
C LEU A 129 -4.12 0.32 -10.66
N LEU A 130 -4.89 1.40 -10.78
CA LEU A 130 -4.90 2.46 -9.79
C LEU A 130 -6.09 2.19 -8.89
N ILE A 131 -5.84 2.05 -7.59
CA ILE A 131 -6.86 1.72 -6.62
C ILE A 131 -6.94 2.85 -5.61
N GLU A 132 -8.14 3.38 -5.43
CA GLU A 132 -8.44 4.41 -4.45
C GLU A 132 -9.02 3.77 -3.19
N PHE A 133 -8.39 4.07 -2.08
CA PHE A 133 -8.75 3.64 -0.75
C PHE A 133 -9.22 4.85 0.06
N GLU A 134 -10.29 4.68 0.82
CA GLU A 134 -10.81 5.73 1.68
C GLU A 134 -11.50 5.12 2.90
N ALA A 135 -11.50 5.88 3.99
CA ALA A 135 -12.33 5.64 5.15
C ALA A 135 -12.84 6.98 5.69
N PRO A 136 -14.08 7.03 6.21
CA PRO A 136 -14.47 8.08 7.14
C PRO A 136 -13.45 8.07 8.27
N PHE A 137 -12.68 9.14 8.40
CA PHE A 137 -11.49 9.09 9.23
C PHE A 137 -11.88 9.10 10.70
N SER A 138 -11.43 8.10 11.43
CA SER A 138 -11.84 7.81 12.80
C SER A 138 -11.04 8.59 13.86
N GLY A 139 -10.69 9.85 13.57
CA GLY A 139 -9.92 10.71 14.47
C GLY A 139 -8.40 10.47 14.50
N PHE A 140 -7.85 9.67 13.58
CA PHE A 140 -6.42 9.68 13.29
C PHE A 140 -6.12 10.95 12.48
N LEU A 141 -4.89 11.47 12.44
CA LEU A 141 -4.45 12.43 11.42
C LEU A 141 -3.04 11.99 11.11
N PRO A 142 -2.73 11.49 9.90
CA PRO A 142 -1.40 10.99 9.63
C PRO A 142 -0.41 12.15 9.80
N GLU A 143 0.40 12.03 10.85
CA GLU A 143 1.57 12.85 11.08
C GLU A 143 2.54 12.69 9.91
N PRO A 144 3.38 13.69 9.63
CA PRO A 144 4.37 13.63 8.55
C PRO A 144 5.53 12.68 8.94
N ARG A 145 5.25 11.38 8.96
CA ARG A 145 6.17 10.30 9.34
C ARG A 145 6.00 9.07 8.45
N ASP A 146 6.83 8.07 8.70
CA ASP A 146 6.75 6.80 8.01
C ASP A 146 5.71 5.87 8.64
N TYR A 147 4.82 5.36 7.80
CA TYR A 147 3.79 4.40 8.21
C TYR A 147 4.03 3.05 7.59
N LYS A 148 4.04 2.00 8.41
CA LYS A 148 3.95 0.64 7.88
C LYS A 148 2.52 0.40 7.41
N VAL A 149 2.39 0.13 6.12
CA VAL A 149 1.11 -0.14 5.47
C VAL A 149 1.05 -1.60 5.07
N GLN A 150 -0.10 -2.23 5.31
CA GLN A 150 -0.41 -3.54 4.79
C GLN A 150 -1.61 -3.49 3.85
N LEU A 151 -1.36 -3.84 2.59
CA LEU A 151 -2.38 -4.09 1.59
C LEU A 151 -2.88 -5.52 1.74
N GLN A 152 -4.19 -5.66 1.91
CA GLN A 152 -4.86 -6.95 2.02
C GLN A 152 -5.80 -7.17 0.84
N VAL A 153 -5.91 -8.43 0.42
CA VAL A 153 -6.73 -8.86 -0.71
C VAL A 153 -7.65 -10.01 -0.31
N ARG A 154 -8.85 -9.99 -0.87
CA ARG A 154 -9.78 -11.12 -0.88
C ARG A 154 -9.80 -11.74 -2.27
N VAL A 155 -9.55 -13.04 -2.37
CA VAL A 155 -9.46 -13.77 -3.65
C VAL A 155 -10.53 -14.86 -3.73
N GLY A 156 -11.04 -15.15 -4.94
CA GLY A 156 -12.18 -16.06 -5.11
C GLY A 156 -11.89 -17.53 -4.75
N HIS A 157 -10.64 -17.97 -4.80
CA HIS A 157 -10.26 -19.37 -4.57
C HIS A 157 -9.84 -19.67 -3.11
N ARG A 158 -9.85 -18.67 -2.21
CA ARG A 158 -9.51 -18.84 -0.79
C ARG A 158 -10.44 -18.00 0.09
N LYS A 159 -10.75 -18.49 1.29
CA LYS A 159 -11.54 -17.73 2.26
C LYS A 159 -10.64 -16.75 3.03
N GLY A 160 -11.24 -15.63 3.44
CA GLY A 160 -10.62 -14.62 4.31
C GLY A 160 -9.72 -13.60 3.59
N TRP A 161 -9.34 -12.58 4.35
CA TRP A 161 -8.37 -11.56 3.94
C TRP A 161 -6.95 -12.11 4.00
N ARG A 162 -6.11 -11.71 3.05
CA ARG A 162 -4.70 -12.10 3.01
C ARG A 162 -3.83 -10.89 2.78
N SER A 163 -2.68 -10.83 3.46
CA SER A 163 -1.66 -9.85 3.15
C SER A 163 -1.13 -10.10 1.72
N LEU A 164 -1.18 -9.06 0.91
CA LEU A 164 -0.66 -9.04 -0.46
C LEU A 164 0.70 -8.36 -0.52
N LEU A 165 0.84 -7.23 0.19
CA LEU A 165 2.03 -6.41 0.24
C LEU A 165 2.08 -5.70 1.59
N THR A 166 3.27 -5.60 2.15
CA THR A 166 3.58 -4.68 3.24
C THR A 166 4.68 -3.75 2.75
N PHE A 167 4.49 -2.45 2.93
CA PHE A 167 5.43 -1.42 2.47
C PHE A 167 5.40 -0.22 3.41
N THR A 168 6.31 0.74 3.21
CA THR A 168 6.35 1.96 4.00
C THR A 168 5.72 3.11 3.21
N LEU A 169 4.64 3.68 3.73
CA LEU A 169 4.07 4.92 3.22
C LEU A 169 4.85 6.09 3.85
N ARG A 170 5.54 6.86 3.00
CA ARG A 170 6.32 8.03 3.39
C ARG A 170 5.40 9.25 3.50
N ALA A 171 4.60 9.33 4.57
CA ALA A 171 3.64 10.43 4.73
C ALA A 171 4.33 11.78 4.99
N ALA A 172 5.60 11.78 5.40
CA ALA A 172 6.43 12.99 5.44
C ALA A 172 6.53 13.73 4.07
N ASN A 173 6.31 13.02 2.96
CA ASN A 173 6.30 13.61 1.62
C ASN A 173 4.99 14.31 1.27
N ILE A 174 3.96 14.25 2.13
CA ILE A 174 2.68 14.93 1.95
C ILE A 174 2.84 16.38 2.40
N ILE A 175 3.18 17.25 1.45
CA ILE A 175 3.46 18.67 1.72
C ILE A 175 2.16 19.51 1.80
N ASP A 176 1.11 19.11 1.08
CA ASP A 176 -0.16 19.85 0.97
C ASP A 176 -1.36 18.92 1.26
N PRO A 177 -1.61 18.59 2.55
CA PRO A 177 -2.57 17.53 2.92
C PRO A 177 -4.02 17.83 2.49
N ASP A 178 -4.41 19.11 2.42
CA ASP A 178 -5.76 19.52 2.02
C ASP A 178 -5.99 19.45 0.51
N ARG A 179 -4.93 19.36 -0.29
CA ARG A 179 -5.01 19.25 -1.73
C ARG A 179 -4.85 17.81 -2.19
N TYR A 180 -5.84 17.31 -2.92
CA TYR A 180 -5.74 15.99 -3.52
C TYR A 180 -4.75 15.99 -4.69
N THR A 181 -3.53 15.52 -4.45
CA THR A 181 -2.46 15.51 -5.45
C THR A 181 -1.50 14.33 -5.26
N VAL A 182 -0.56 14.20 -6.18
CA VAL A 182 0.42 13.10 -6.25
C VAL A 182 1.70 13.46 -5.49
N TYR A 183 2.20 12.48 -4.76
CA TYR A 183 3.42 12.51 -3.96
C TYR A 183 4.35 11.35 -4.34
N SER A 184 5.64 11.53 -4.09
CA SER A 184 6.63 10.46 -4.18
C SER A 184 6.59 9.59 -2.93
N ASN A 185 6.75 8.27 -3.08
CA ASN A 185 6.99 7.36 -1.96
C ASN A 185 8.49 7.05 -1.77
N ALA A 186 9.37 7.79 -2.44
CA ALA A 186 10.81 7.63 -2.24
C ALA A 186 11.22 8.11 -0.84
N PRO A 187 12.25 7.50 -0.23
CA PRO A 187 12.83 8.02 1.00
C PRO A 187 13.37 9.44 0.76
N LEU A 188 13.19 10.33 1.74
CA LEU A 188 13.79 11.66 1.71
C LEU A 188 15.31 11.52 1.87
N GLU A 189 16.05 11.81 0.81
CA GLU A 189 17.49 11.97 0.89
C GLU A 189 17.81 13.37 1.43
N LEU A 190 18.02 13.47 2.74
CA LEU A 190 18.53 14.70 3.36
C LEU A 190 19.96 14.94 2.87
N THR A 191 20.15 15.93 1.98
CA THR A 191 21.49 16.32 1.55
C THR A 191 22.24 16.99 2.70
N LYS A 192 23.57 17.08 2.61
CA LYS A 192 24.37 17.81 3.60
C LYS A 192 23.99 19.29 3.68
N GLU A 193 23.57 19.86 2.55
CA GLU A 193 23.14 21.26 2.44
C GLU A 193 21.81 21.47 3.17
N ASP A 194 20.86 20.55 3.03
CA ASP A 194 19.57 20.62 3.75
C ASP A 194 19.77 20.56 5.27
N ARG A 195 20.73 19.73 5.74
CA ARG A 195 21.08 19.68 7.17
C ARG A 195 21.70 20.98 7.65
N GLN A 196 22.67 21.53 6.91
CA GLN A 196 23.29 22.81 7.26
C GLN A 196 22.27 23.95 7.30
N LYS A 197 21.32 23.95 6.37
CA LYS A 197 20.24 24.94 6.34
C LYS A 197 19.28 24.78 7.52
N ALA A 198 18.94 23.55 7.89
CA ALA A 198 18.12 23.27 9.06
C ALA A 198 18.82 23.66 10.36
N ASP A 199 20.11 23.34 10.50
CA ASP A 199 20.93 23.71 11.65
C ASP A 199 21.05 25.24 11.79
N ALA A 200 21.25 25.95 10.67
CA ALA A 200 21.29 27.41 10.64
C ALA A 200 19.95 28.04 11.04
N ALA A 201 18.83 27.52 10.53
CA ALA A 201 17.49 28.00 10.91
C ALA A 201 17.16 27.72 12.38
N LEU A 202 17.64 26.61 12.93
CA LEU A 202 17.45 26.27 14.34
C LEU A 202 18.24 27.21 15.27
N LEU A 203 19.45 27.61 14.86
CA LEU A 203 20.23 28.64 15.56
C LEU A 203 19.53 30.01 15.52
N GLU A 204 18.98 30.40 14.37
CA GLU A 204 18.24 31.67 14.22
C GLU A 204 17.02 31.72 15.17
N LEU A 205 16.26 30.63 15.27
CA LEU A 205 15.12 30.54 16.19
C LEU A 205 15.53 30.58 17.67
N LEU A 206 16.69 30.02 18.03
CA LEU A 206 17.20 30.08 19.40
C LEU A 206 17.64 31.51 19.78
N ASP A 207 18.30 32.21 18.87
CA ASP A 207 18.71 33.60 19.06
C ASP A 207 17.48 34.53 19.21
N GLU A 208 16.42 34.32 18.41
CA GLU A 208 15.15 35.05 18.57
C GLU A 208 14.49 34.79 19.93
N GLN A 209 14.59 33.56 20.45
CA GLN A 209 14.00 33.19 21.73
C GLN A 209 14.77 33.76 22.93
N GLU A 210 16.10 33.87 22.84
CA GLU A 210 16.93 34.57 23.83
C GLU A 210 16.66 36.09 23.82
N GLY A 211 16.48 36.69 22.65
CA GLY A 211 16.09 38.10 22.51
C GLY A 211 14.72 38.44 23.12
N LEU A 212 13.77 37.50 23.07
CA LEU A 212 12.45 37.61 23.70
C LEU A 212 12.46 37.34 25.22
N SER A 213 13.48 36.64 25.72
CA SER A 213 13.59 36.22 27.12
C SER A 213 14.40 37.18 28.00
N ALA A 214 14.98 38.26 27.44
CA ALA A 214 15.67 39.29 28.19
C ALA A 214 14.68 40.38 28.69
N PRO A 215 14.40 40.51 30.00
CA PRO A 215 13.59 41.59 30.53
C PRO A 215 14.49 42.74 30.99
N GLY A 216 14.39 43.92 30.36
CA GLY A 216 14.90 45.11 31.02
C GLY A 216 15.15 46.34 30.17
N GLU A 217 14.12 47.18 30.02
CA GLU A 217 14.34 48.61 30.24
C GLU A 217 13.26 49.15 31.19
N ARG A 218 13.66 49.32 32.46
CA ARG A 218 12.98 50.14 33.45
C ARG A 218 12.94 51.58 32.96
N LYS A 219 11.83 52.02 32.38
CA LYS A 219 11.54 53.45 32.27
C LYS A 219 11.06 53.97 33.62
N ARG A 220 12.02 54.38 34.45
CA ARG A 220 11.84 55.13 35.70
C ARG A 220 10.98 56.37 35.40
N ARG A 221 9.75 56.37 35.93
CA ARG A 221 8.87 57.54 35.94
C ARG A 221 9.02 58.18 37.31
N ASP A 222 9.96 59.11 37.42
CA ASP A 222 9.99 60.06 38.53
C ASP A 222 8.90 61.11 38.26
N SER A 223 7.87 61.14 39.09
CA SER A 223 7.03 62.33 39.28
C SER A 223 6.49 62.27 40.71
N LEU A 224 7.02 63.19 41.52
CA LEU A 224 6.74 63.43 42.93
C LEU A 224 5.24 63.56 43.20
N ASN A 225 4.83 62.96 44.32
CA ASN A 225 3.69 63.43 45.10
C ASN A 225 4.00 64.84 45.60
N ASP A 226 3.12 65.80 45.29
CA ASP A 226 2.97 67.04 46.05
C ASP A 226 1.53 67.05 46.56
N GLU A 227 1.39 66.74 47.84
CA GLU A 227 0.14 66.78 48.58
C GLU A 227 0.30 67.91 49.60
N GLY A 228 -0.30 69.05 49.28
CA GLY A 228 -0.21 70.29 50.04
C GLY A 228 -1.56 70.98 50.07
N ASP A 229 -2.35 70.57 51.05
CA ASP A 229 -3.56 71.21 51.56
C ASP A 229 -3.36 72.72 51.80
N THR A 230 -4.28 73.54 51.27
CA THR A 230 -4.79 74.74 51.96
C THR A 230 -6.14 75.13 51.35
N GLY A 231 -7.21 75.06 52.14
CA GLY A 231 -8.52 75.57 51.79
C GLY A 231 -8.62 77.10 51.81
N THR A 232 -9.69 77.65 51.23
CA THR A 232 -10.67 78.55 51.88
C THR A 232 -11.69 79.14 50.88
N ASN A 233 -12.97 79.09 51.27
CA ASN A 233 -14.06 80.07 51.09
C ASN A 233 -14.31 80.76 49.74
N LEU A 234 -15.48 80.52 49.13
CA LEU A 234 -16.72 81.31 49.28
C LEU A 234 -17.89 80.63 48.56
#